data_AF-A0A4R8BE23-F1
#
_entry.id   AF-A0A4R8BE23-F1
#
_cell.length_a   1.000
_cell.length_b   1.000
_cell.length_c   1.000
_cell.angle_alpha   90.00
_cell.angle_beta   90.00
_cell.angle_gamma   90.00
#
_symmetry.space_group_name_H-M   'P 1'
#
loop_
_entity.id
_entity.type
_entity.pdbx_description
1 polymer ?
#
loop_
_entity_poly.entity_id
_entity_poly.type
_entity_poly.pdbx_seq_one_letter_code
_entity_poly.pdbx_strand_id
1 'polypeptide(L)' 'MAKIYSKKALASKDLKPKKEVVSFLLNYSQALKVVKIEDKSFEIIAN' A
#
# COMPACT_ATOMS: atom_id res chain seq x y z
N MET A 1 -31.47 -8.71 17.00
CA MET A 1 -31.00 -9.99 17.58
C MET A 1 -29.49 -10.05 17.48
N ALA A 2 -28.74 -10.12 18.59
CA ALA A 2 -27.29 -10.29 18.52
C ALA A 2 -26.94 -11.72 18.06
N LYS A 3 -25.96 -11.88 17.18
CA LYS A 3 -25.53 -13.20 16.67
C LYS A 3 -24.77 -13.96 17.76
N ILE A 4 -25.48 -14.73 18.58
CA ILE A 4 -24.94 -15.52 19.71
C ILE A 4 -24.10 -16.74 19.26
N TYR A 5 -24.11 -17.10 17.97
CA TYR A 5 -23.34 -18.21 17.40
C TYR A 5 -22.09 -17.76 16.62
N SER A 6 -21.94 -16.47 16.34
CA SER A 6 -20.68 -15.96 15.80
C SER A 6 -19.70 -15.78 16.94
N LYS A 7 -18.49 -16.35 16.80
CA LYS A 7 -17.37 -16.04 17.68
C LYS A 7 -17.27 -14.51 17.79
N LYS A 8 -17.15 -13.99 19.02
CA LYS A 8 -16.91 -12.56 19.25
C LYS A 8 -15.78 -12.14 18.31
N ALA A 9 -15.98 -11.05 17.55
CA ALA A 9 -14.93 -10.54 16.68
C ALA A 9 -13.68 -10.39 17.53
N LEU A 10 -12.66 -11.22 17.26
CA LEU A 10 -11.36 -11.07 17.86
C LEU A 10 -10.95 -9.64 17.56
N ALA A 11 -10.67 -8.85 18.60
CA ALA A 11 -10.22 -7.47 18.46
C ALA A 11 -9.24 -7.41 17.28
N SER A 12 -9.54 -6.58 16.27
CA SER A 12 -8.71 -6.54 15.07
C SER A 12 -7.28 -6.31 15.51
N LYS A 13 -6.39 -7.28 15.28
CA LYS A 13 -4.98 -7.07 15.54
C LYS A 13 -4.57 -5.84 14.73
N ASP A 14 -3.92 -4.89 15.39
CA ASP A 14 -3.35 -3.72 14.73
C ASP A 14 -2.17 -4.19 13.87
N LEU A 15 -2.49 -4.65 12.66
CA LEU A 15 -1.54 -5.19 11.68
C LEU A 15 -0.89 -4.03 10.93
N LYS A 16 -0.12 -3.22 11.65
CA LYS A 16 0.70 -2.19 11.01
C LYS A 16 1.86 -2.85 10.26
N PRO A 17 2.18 -2.39 9.05
CA PRO A 17 3.36 -2.87 8.33
C PRO A 17 4.63 -2.55 9.11
N LYS A 18 5.65 -3.39 8.94
CA LYS A 18 7.00 -3.10 9.46
C LYS A 18 7.54 -1.83 8.80
N LYS A 19 8.39 -1.09 9.53
CA LYS A 19 9.04 0.13 9.00
C LYS A 19 9.78 -0.12 7.68
N GLU A 20 10.45 -1.26 7.56
CA GLU A 20 11.16 -1.67 6.34
C GLU A 20 10.25 -1.76 5.11
N VAL A 21 9.04 -2.29 5.28
CA VAL A 21 8.05 -2.42 4.19
C VAL A 21 7.57 -1.04 3.75
N VAL A 22 7.35 -0.13 4.70
CA VAL A 22 7.00 1.26 4.41
C VAL A 22 8.13 1.95 3.63
N SER A 23 9.37 1.83 4.10
CA SER A 23 10.53 2.42 3.41
C SER A 23 10.74 1.83 2.02
N PHE A 24 10.58 0.50 1.86
CA PHE A 24 10.67 -0.16 0.56
C PHE A 24 9.66 0.40 -0.44
N LEU A 25 8.39 0.51 -0.04
CA LEU A 25 7.33 1.06 -0.91
C LEU A 25 7.57 2.54 -1.26
N LEU A 26 8.00 3.35 -0.29
CA LEU A 26 8.27 4.77 -0.52
C LEU A 26 9.46 4.97 -1.47
N ASN A 27 10.56 4.24 -1.25
CA ASN A 27 11.73 4.32 -2.11
C ASN A 27 11.40 3.86 -3.54
N TYR A 28 10.63 2.78 -3.68
CA TYR A 28 10.19 2.29 -4.97
C TYR A 28 9.28 3.30 -5.69
N SER A 29 8.32 3.90 -4.98
CA SER A 29 7.43 4.92 -5.54
C SER A 29 8.18 6.19 -5.97
N GLN A 30 9.24 6.57 -5.25
CA GLN A 30 10.07 7.73 -5.60
C GLN A 30 10.96 7.46 -6.81
N ALA A 31 11.41 6.21 -6.97
CA ALA A 31 12.15 5.79 -8.15
C ALA A 31 11.28 5.78 -9.42
N LEU A 32 9.96 5.69 -9.30
CA LEU A 32 9.06 5.73 -10.45
C LEU A 32 8.61 7.15 -10.77
N LYS A 33 9.00 7.65 -11.95
CA LYS A 33 8.54 8.93 -12.49
C LYS A 33 7.65 8.68 -13.70
N VAL A 34 6.40 9.13 -13.62
CA VAL A 34 5.49 9.14 -14.78
C VAL A 34 5.68 10.46 -15.54
N VAL A 35 6.12 10.38 -16.80
CA VAL A 35 6.21 11.52 -17.71
C VAL A 35 5.09 11.43 -18.73
N LYS A 36 4.26 12.48 -18.81
CA LYS A 36 3.16 12.58 -19.78
C LYS A 36 3.57 13.48 -20.93
N ILE A 37 3.43 13.01 -22.16
CA ILE A 37 3.67 13.76 -23.39
C ILE A 37 2.46 13.51 -24.29
N GLU A 38 1.70 14.58 -24.58
CA GLU A 38 0.45 14.50 -25.34
C GLU A 38 -0.50 13.45 -24.72
N ASP A 39 -0.95 12.49 -25.50
CA ASP A 39 -1.83 11.38 -25.09
C ASP A 39 -1.07 10.15 -24.59
N LYS A 40 0.26 10.24 -24.42
CA LYS A 40 1.13 9.13 -24.05
C LYS A 40 1.70 9.32 -22.65
N SER A 41 1.78 8.21 -21.90
CA SER A 41 2.36 8.16 -20.56
C SER A 41 3.57 7.22 -20.58
N PHE A 42 4.69 7.68 -20.02
CA PHE A 42 5.93 6.92 -19.92
C PHE A 42 6.28 6.75 -18.45
N GLU A 43 6.53 5.51 -18.02
CA GLU A 43 7.03 5.19 -16.69
C GLU A 43 8.56 5.05 -16.77
N ILE A 44 9.27 5.89 -16.02
CA ILE A 44 10.73 5.94 -16.01
C ILE A 44 11.20 5.62 -14.60
N ILE A 45 12.17 4.71 -14.49
CA ILE A 45 12.88 4.48 -13.23
C ILE A 45 14.00 5.54 -13.13
N ALA A 46 13.78 6.56 -12.31
CA ALA A 46 14.79 7.55 -11.94
C ALA A 46 15.63 7.00 -10.78
N ASN A 47 16.86 6.59 -11.08
CA ASN A 47 17.87 6.20 -10.09
C ASN A 47 18.91 7.32 -9.97
#